data_AF-A0A183Y578-F1
#
_entry.id   AF-A0A183Y578-F1
#
_cell.length_a   1.000
_cell.length_b   1.000
_cell.length_c   1.000
_cell.angle_alpha   90.00
_cell.angle_beta   90.00
_cell.angle_gamma   90.00
#
_symmetry.space_group_name_H-M   'P 1'
#
loop_
_entity.id
_entity.type
_entity.pdbx_description
1 polymer ?
#
loop_
_entity_poly.entity_id
_entity_poly.type
_entity_poly.pdbx_seq_one_letter_code
_entity_poly.pdbx_strand_id
1 'polypeptide(L)' 'MGEFDENIEFTQEDVISIASSSWSNTTDDEEFMLNGFLEEGYINETMLPWNSGIPLLVKFIWGTEAHNADKIIDIEIF' A
#
# COMPACT_ATOMS: atom_id res chain seq x y z
N MET A 1 -34.38 -4.43 20.55
CA MET A 1 -33.41 -5.45 20.09
C MET A 1 -32.27 -4.62 19.50
N GLY A 2 -31.08 -4.63 20.10
CA GLY A 2 -30.01 -3.74 19.67
C GLY A 2 -29.54 -4.11 18.26
N GLU A 3 -29.60 -3.15 17.34
CA GLU A 3 -28.88 -3.20 16.06
C GLU A 3 -27.39 -3.22 16.36
N PHE A 4 -26.77 -4.39 16.29
CA PHE A 4 -25.33 -4.49 16.07
C PHE A 4 -25.12 -4.39 14.56
N ASP A 5 -25.17 -3.15 14.07
CA ASP A 5 -24.82 -2.80 12.70
C ASP A 5 -23.35 -2.38 12.71
N GLU A 6 -22.46 -3.32 13.03
CA GLU A 6 -21.02 -3.07 13.04
C GLU A 6 -20.31 -4.43 12.96
N ASN A 7 -20.32 -5.04 11.77
CA ASN A 7 -19.13 -5.75 11.32
C ASN A 7 -18.04 -4.69 11.12
N ILE A 8 -17.52 -4.12 12.21
CA ILE A 8 -16.22 -3.46 12.19
C ILE A 8 -15.27 -4.61 11.93
N GLU A 9 -14.96 -4.87 10.66
CA GLU A 9 -13.76 -5.62 10.34
C GLU A 9 -12.64 -4.80 10.96
N PHE A 10 -12.09 -5.26 12.08
CA PHE A 10 -11.05 -4.52 12.76
C PHE A 10 -9.81 -4.58 11.87
N THR A 11 -9.56 -3.49 11.14
CA THR A 11 -8.41 -3.33 10.27
C THR A 11 -7.49 -2.25 10.81
N GLN A 12 -6.18 -2.50 10.74
CA GLN A 12 -5.17 -1.47 10.99
C GLN A 12 -4.69 -0.92 9.65
N GLU A 13 -4.62 0.39 9.52
CA GLU A 13 -4.18 1.06 8.30
C GLU A 13 -2.77 1.64 8.51
N ASP A 14 -1.86 1.38 7.58
CA ASP A 14 -0.54 2.01 7.52
C ASP A 14 -0.36 2.67 6.15
N VAL A 15 0.19 3.88 6.11
CA VAL A 15 0.41 4.62 4.85
C VAL A 15 1.88 4.98 4.74
N ILE A 16 2.49 4.50 3.66
CA ILE A 16 3.84 4.87 3.26
C ILE A 16 3.79 5.84 2.07
N SER A 17 4.83 6.67 1.96
CA SER A 17 5.01 7.60 0.86
C SER A 17 6.36 7.34 0.21
N ILE A 18 6.33 6.96 -1.07
CA ILE A 18 7.53 6.74 -1.88
C ILE A 18 7.72 8.00 -2.73
N ALA A 19 8.67 8.84 -2.35
CA ALA A 19 8.97 10.12 -3.00
C ALA A 19 10.33 10.12 -3.71
N SER A 20 10.89 8.94 -3.97
CA SER A 20 12.22 8.78 -4.53
C SER A 20 12.35 9.43 -5.91
N SER A 21 13.51 10.03 -6.18
CA SER A 21 13.74 10.82 -7.40
C SER A 21 14.30 10.02 -8.57
N SER A 22 14.63 8.74 -8.36
CA SER A 22 15.00 7.75 -9.38
C SER A 22 15.12 6.36 -8.74
N TRP A 23 15.18 5.31 -9.55
CA TRP A 23 15.51 3.95 -9.10
C TRP A 23 16.82 3.85 -8.32
N SER A 24 17.83 4.67 -8.65
CA SER A 24 19.11 4.64 -7.92
C SER A 24 19.03 5.34 -6.56
N ASN A 25 17.96 6.08 -6.30
CA ASN A 25 17.74 6.79 -5.04
C ASN A 25 16.69 6.12 -4.16
N THR A 26 15.94 5.12 -4.66
CA THR A 26 15.04 4.29 -3.86
C THR A 26 15.83 3.42 -2.89
N THR A 27 15.24 3.17 -1.71
CA THR A 27 15.76 2.12 -0.82
C THR A 27 15.48 0.73 -1.40
N ASP A 28 16.20 -0.30 -0.95
CA ASP A 28 15.94 -1.69 -1.38
C ASP A 28 14.47 -2.11 -1.13
N ASP A 29 13.89 -1.68 -0.01
CA ASP A 29 12.48 -1.97 0.32
C ASP A 29 11.50 -1.25 -0.63
N GLU A 30 11.74 0.04 -0.92
CA GLU A 30 10.94 0.80 -1.90
C GLU A 30 11.07 0.18 -3.29
N GLU A 31 12.28 -0.22 -3.68
CA GLU A 31 12.52 -0.85 -4.97
C GLU A 31 11.75 -2.17 -5.11
N PHE A 32 11.81 -3.01 -4.08
CA PHE A 32 11.06 -4.27 -4.03
C PHE A 32 9.55 -4.04 -4.15
N MET A 33 9.01 -3.06 -3.42
CA MET A 33 7.58 -2.72 -3.48
C MET A 33 7.17 -2.19 -4.86
N LEU A 34 7.93 -1.24 -5.43
CA LEU A 34 7.62 -0.67 -6.74
C LEU A 34 7.68 -1.72 -7.85
N ASN A 35 8.68 -2.61 -7.84
CA ASN A 35 8.75 -3.72 -8.78
C ASN A 35 7.54 -4.64 -8.64
N GLY A 36 7.18 -5.03 -7.40
CA GLY A 36 5.98 -5.83 -7.16
C GLY A 36 4.71 -5.17 -7.68
N PHE A 37 4.54 -3.85 -7.46
CA PHE A 37 3.37 -3.12 -7.95
C PHE A 37 3.33 -2.98 -9.48
N LEU A 38 4.48 -2.87 -10.14
CA LEU A 38 4.58 -2.85 -11.59
C LEU A 38 4.28 -4.22 -12.20
N GLU A 39 4.83 -5.29 -11.62
CA GLU A 39 4.64 -6.67 -12.10
C GLU A 39 3.18 -7.12 -11.97
N GLU A 40 2.53 -6.79 -10.85
CA GLU A 40 1.12 -7.11 -10.61
C GLU A 40 0.15 -6.13 -11.31
N GLY A 41 0.67 -5.02 -11.86
CA GLY A 41 -0.11 -4.03 -12.60
C GLY A 41 -0.94 -3.06 -11.75
N TYR A 42 -0.63 -2.93 -10.46
CA TYR A 42 -1.24 -1.92 -9.58
C TYR A 42 -0.81 -0.50 -9.98
N ILE A 43 0.42 -0.35 -10.48
CA ILE A 43 0.93 0.89 -11.05
C ILE A 43 1.51 0.65 -12.44
N ASN A 44 1.78 1.74 -13.15
CA ASN A 44 2.57 1.73 -14.37
C ASN A 44 3.76 2.68 -14.24
N GLU A 45 4.68 2.66 -15.22
CA GLU A 45 5.89 3.48 -15.17
C GLU A 45 5.60 4.98 -15.07
N THR A 46 4.48 5.48 -15.61
CA THR A 46 4.14 6.92 -15.54
C THR A 46 3.72 7.38 -14.15
N MET A 47 3.33 6.43 -13.28
CA MET A 47 2.97 6.71 -11.88
C MET A 47 4.21 6.75 -10.97
N LEU A 48 5.36 6.27 -11.43
CA LEU A 48 6.59 6.31 -10.64
C LEU A 48 6.95 7.75 -10.26
N PRO A 49 7.42 8.02 -9.03
CA PRO A 49 7.49 9.39 -8.52
C PRO A 49 8.38 10.32 -9.34
N TRP A 50 9.43 9.79 -9.96
CA TRP A 50 10.33 10.53 -10.84
C TRP A 50 9.77 10.78 -12.25
N ASN A 51 8.75 10.01 -12.67
CA ASN A 51 8.07 10.21 -13.94
C ASN A 51 6.83 11.11 -13.78
N SER A 52 6.08 10.92 -12.69
CA SER A 52 4.89 11.72 -12.38
C SER A 52 5.22 13.08 -11.73
N GLY A 53 6.36 13.17 -11.02
CA GLY A 53 6.68 14.29 -10.14
C GLY A 53 5.86 14.32 -8.84
N ILE A 54 5.10 13.26 -8.56
CA ILE A 54 4.20 13.14 -7.41
C ILE A 54 4.63 11.90 -6.60
N PRO A 55 4.78 12.01 -5.26
CA PRO A 55 5.03 10.84 -4.42
C PRO A 55 3.92 9.79 -4.58
N LEU A 56 4.32 8.53 -4.67
CA LEU A 56 3.36 7.42 -4.68
C LEU A 56 2.96 7.11 -3.24
N LEU A 57 1.67 7.20 -2.93
CA LEU A 57 1.16 6.84 -1.61
C LEU A 57 0.63 5.42 -1.66
N VAL A 58 1.07 4.59 -0.72
CA VAL A 58 0.63 3.19 -0.61
C VAL A 58 0.07 3.00 0.77
N LYS A 59 -1.20 2.59 0.82
CA LYS A 59 -1.91 2.27 2.05
C LYS A 59 -2.07 0.76 2.17
N PHE A 60 -1.57 0.21 3.26
CA PHE A 60 -1.73 -1.19 3.63
C PHE A 60 -2.86 -1.33 4.65
N ILE A 61 -3.80 -2.23 4.35
CA ILE A 61 -4.87 -2.58 5.26
C ILE A 61 -4.56 -3.95 5.86
N TRP A 62 -4.27 -3.96 7.15
CA TRP A 62 -3.88 -5.13 7.91
C TRP A 62 -5.08 -5.71 8.66
N GLY A 63 -5.22 -7.03 8.60
CA GLY A 63 -6.20 -7.74 9.41
C GLY A 63 -5.74 -7.74 10.85
N THR A 64 -6.68 -7.52 11.77
CA THR A 64 -6.40 -7.61 13.22
C THR A 64 -7.18 -8.73 13.90
N GLU A 65 -8.01 -9.48 13.15
CA GLU A 65 -8.73 -10.62 13.68
C GLU A 65 -7.84 -11.88 13.70
N ALA A 66 -8.13 -12.83 14.60
CA ALA A 66 -7.24 -13.98 14.83
C ALA A 66 -6.90 -14.83 13.59
N HIS A 67 -7.70 -14.78 12.53
CA HIS A 67 -7.48 -15.55 11.30
C HIS A 67 -6.65 -14.80 10.24
N ASN A 68 -6.54 -13.48 10.34
CA ASN A 68 -5.80 -12.60 9.42
C ASN A 68 -4.91 -11.56 10.14
N ALA A 69 -4.71 -11.72 11.45
CA ALA A 69 -3.84 -10.87 12.26
C ALA A 69 -2.45 -10.78 11.63
N ASP A 70 -1.93 -9.56 11.50
CA ASP A 70 -0.64 -9.25 10.87
C ASP A 70 -0.54 -9.65 9.38
N LYS A 71 -1.67 -9.85 8.69
CA LYS A 71 -1.69 -10.04 7.24
C LYS A 71 -2.25 -8.80 6.54
N ILE A 72 -1.62 -8.44 5.43
CA ILE A 72 -2.18 -7.49 4.48
C ILE A 72 -3.41 -8.16 3.85
N ILE A 73 -4.56 -7.52 4.01
CA ILE A 73 -5.84 -7.95 3.41
C ILE A 73 -6.13 -7.16 2.15
N ASP A 74 -5.68 -5.90 2.10
CA ASP A 74 -5.89 -5.02 0.96
C ASP A 74 -4.79 -3.95 0.83
N ILE A 75 -4.63 -3.42 -0.37
CA ILE A 75 -3.66 -2.38 -0.71
C ILE A 75 -4.33 -1.33 -1.58
N GLU A 76 -4.23 -0.06 -1.18
CA GLU A 76 -4.70 1.07 -1.98
C GLU A 76 -3.52 1.95 -2.41
N ILE A 77 -3.52 2.41 -3.66
CA ILE A 77 -2.48 3.28 -4.23
C ILE A 77 -3.11 4.61 -4.68
N PHE A 78 -2.48 5.73 -4.30
CA PHE A 78 -2.94 7.10 -4.58
C PHE A 78 -1.84 7.97 -5.22
#